data_AF-A0A8C0MHI6-F1
#
_entry.id   AF-A0A8C0MHI6-F1
#
_cell.length_a   1.000
_cell.length_b   1.000
_cell.length_c   1.000
_cell.angle_alpha   90.00
_cell.angle_beta   90.00
_cell.angle_gamma   90.00
#
_symmetry.space_group_name_H-M   'P 1'
#
loop_
_entity.id
_entity.type
_entity.pdbx_description
1 polymer ?
#
loop_
_entity_poly.entity_id
_entity_poly.type
_entity_poly.pdbx_seq_one_letter_code
_entity_poly.pdbx_strand_id
1 'polypeptide(L)'
;MAASGAVEPGRPAATAAPSAAPARAPAPERLFRPISAEDEEQQPTEIESLCMNCYRNGMTRLLLTKIPFFREVIVSSFSCEHCGWNNTEIQSAGRIQDQGVRYTLTVGAQEDMNRQVVKTDSATTRIPELDFEIPAFSQKGALTTVEGLISRAISGLEQDQPARRANEEPVAERIDEFIVKLKELKQVASPFTLIIDDPSGNSFVENPHAPQKDLALIITHYNRTLQQEEMLGLQAEAAPEEKPEEEDLRNEVLQFNTNCPECNAPAQTNMKLVQIPHFKEVIIMATNCENCGHRTNEVKSGGAIEPLGTRISFHITDLSDLTRDVLKSETCSVEIPELEFELGMAVLGGKFTTLEGLLKDIQELVTKNPFTLGDSSNPGQMEKLQEFSQKLDQILQGNMKAHFIMNDPAGNSYLQNVYAPEDDPQMKVEHYKRTFDQNEELGLNDMKTEGYDTGPAPQR
;
A
#
# COMPACT_ATOMS: atom_id res chain seq x y z
N MET A 1 69.41 54.80 51.23
CA MET A 1 68.55 55.09 52.39
C MET A 1 67.24 54.34 52.21
N ALA A 2 66.75 53.74 53.28
CA ALA A 2 65.50 52.96 53.40
C ALA A 2 64.25 53.81 52.98
N ALA A 3 63.02 53.33 52.78
CA ALA A 3 62.37 52.08 53.14
C ALA A 3 60.99 51.96 52.43
N SER A 4 60.53 50.72 52.24
CA SER A 4 59.14 50.23 52.48
C SER A 4 57.96 50.55 51.53
N GLY A 5 57.18 49.49 51.22
CA GLY A 5 55.79 49.59 50.72
C GLY A 5 55.19 48.29 50.17
N ALA A 6 54.68 47.45 51.07
CA ALA A 6 53.71 46.34 50.97
C ALA A 6 53.18 45.82 49.61
N VAL A 7 53.15 44.49 49.49
CA VAL A 7 52.46 43.67 48.47
C VAL A 7 51.13 43.16 49.03
N GLU A 8 50.02 43.36 48.32
CA GLU A 8 48.76 42.61 48.49
C GLU A 8 48.41 41.86 47.19
N PRO A 9 47.92 40.61 47.26
CA PRO A 9 47.71 39.75 46.09
C PRO A 9 46.35 39.97 45.40
N GLY A 10 46.37 39.99 44.07
CA GLY A 10 45.22 40.21 43.19
C GLY A 10 44.18 39.09 43.22
N ARG A 11 42.91 39.50 43.05
CA ARG A 11 41.72 38.63 42.92
C ARG A 11 41.77 37.79 41.63
N PRO A 12 41.26 36.54 41.65
CA PRO A 12 41.29 35.66 40.50
C PRO A 12 40.22 36.05 39.46
N ALA A 13 40.60 35.99 38.18
CA ALA A 13 39.74 36.24 37.03
C ALA A 13 38.77 35.06 36.80
N ALA A 14 37.53 35.40 36.46
CA ALA A 14 36.46 34.47 36.15
C ALA A 14 36.74 33.71 34.84
N THR A 15 36.58 32.39 34.89
CA THR A 15 36.68 31.45 33.77
C THR A 15 35.48 31.60 32.83
N ALA A 16 35.75 31.91 31.56
CA ALA A 16 34.77 31.92 30.48
C ALA A 16 34.42 30.49 30.03
N ALA A 17 33.14 30.20 29.90
CA ALA A 17 32.59 28.93 29.41
C ALA A 17 32.90 28.72 27.90
N PRO A 18 33.01 27.45 27.43
CA PRO A 18 33.32 27.17 26.04
C PRO A 18 32.11 27.39 25.11
N SER A 19 32.40 28.01 23.96
CA SER A 19 31.50 28.30 22.84
C SER A 19 30.80 27.05 22.30
N ALA A 20 29.48 27.14 22.10
CA ALA A 20 28.66 26.14 21.45
C ALA A 20 29.07 25.91 19.97
N ALA A 21 29.04 24.65 19.53
CA ALA A 21 29.26 24.24 18.15
C ALA A 21 28.12 24.70 17.23
N PRO A 22 28.36 24.97 15.93
CA PRO A 22 27.33 25.45 15.02
C PRO A 22 26.32 24.34 14.70
N ALA A 23 25.04 24.72 14.70
CA ALA A 23 23.91 23.85 14.37
C ALA A 23 24.05 23.25 12.97
N ARG A 24 23.85 21.92 12.90
CA ARG A 24 23.77 21.15 11.65
C ARG A 24 22.54 21.60 10.87
N ALA A 25 22.69 21.89 9.58
CA ALA A 25 21.58 22.20 8.67
C ALA A 25 20.58 21.02 8.60
N PRO A 26 19.27 21.28 8.46
CA PRO A 26 18.28 20.21 8.39
C PRO A 26 18.45 19.43 7.08
N ALA A 27 18.43 18.10 7.19
CA ALA A 27 18.42 17.19 6.05
C ALA A 27 17.10 17.34 5.26
N PRO A 28 17.09 17.10 3.94
CA PRO A 28 15.86 17.20 3.15
C PRO A 28 14.82 16.20 3.67
N GLU A 29 13.59 16.67 3.86
CA GLU A 29 12.44 15.88 4.28
C GLU A 29 12.21 14.72 3.30
N ARG A 30 12.56 13.51 3.74
CA ARG A 30 12.10 12.28 3.10
C ARG A 30 10.64 12.10 3.47
N LEU A 31 9.76 12.07 2.47
CA LEU A 31 8.32 11.81 2.60
C LEU A 31 8.00 10.49 3.34
N PHE A 32 8.95 9.56 3.40
CA PHE A 32 8.83 8.34 4.19
C PHE A 32 10.13 8.12 4.99
N ARG A 33 10.07 8.35 6.31
CA ARG A 33 11.13 7.99 7.26
C ARG A 33 10.95 6.52 7.70
N PRO A 34 12.04 5.76 7.88
CA PRO A 34 11.96 4.42 8.47
C PRO A 34 11.46 4.49 9.92
N ILE A 35 10.53 3.62 10.28
CA ILE A 35 9.81 3.65 11.56
C ILE A 35 10.74 3.15 12.68
N SER A 36 10.99 3.97 13.70
CA SER A 36 11.74 3.59 14.90
C SER A 36 10.95 3.93 16.16
N ALA A 37 10.93 3.01 17.14
CA ALA A 37 10.26 3.22 18.43
C ALA A 37 10.97 4.27 19.32
N GLU A 38 12.16 4.72 18.92
CA GLU A 38 12.95 5.74 19.61
C GLU A 38 12.88 7.12 18.94
N ASP A 39 12.05 7.27 17.89
CA ASP A 39 11.95 8.53 17.14
C ASP A 39 10.95 9.49 17.81
N GLU A 40 11.45 10.35 18.71
CA GLU A 40 10.64 11.39 19.39
C GLU A 40 10.03 12.43 18.44
N GLU A 41 10.39 12.42 17.14
CA GLU A 41 9.90 13.34 16.11
C GLU A 41 8.74 12.79 15.25
N GLN A 42 8.22 11.59 15.53
CA GLN A 42 7.19 10.99 14.68
C GLN A 42 5.84 11.74 14.82
N GLN A 43 5.59 12.69 13.92
CA GLN A 43 4.35 13.46 13.90
C GLN A 43 3.19 12.64 13.31
N PRO A 44 1.98 12.69 13.91
CA PRO A 44 0.79 12.08 13.32
C PRO A 44 0.49 12.69 11.95
N THR A 45 0.17 11.87 10.95
CA THR A 45 -0.34 12.36 9.66
C THR A 45 -1.79 12.79 9.84
N GLU A 46 -2.11 14.04 9.57
CA GLU A 46 -3.48 14.57 9.70
C GLU A 46 -4.23 14.52 8.35
N ILE A 47 -5.45 13.98 8.35
CA ILE A 47 -6.29 13.82 7.17
C ILE A 47 -7.70 14.30 7.51
N GLU A 48 -8.27 15.18 6.68
CA GLU A 48 -9.68 15.54 6.80
C GLU A 48 -10.56 14.33 6.47
N SER A 49 -11.48 13.99 7.37
CA SER A 49 -12.36 12.82 7.23
C SER A 49 -13.80 13.18 7.56
N LEU A 50 -14.75 12.51 6.90
CA LEU A 50 -16.18 12.72 7.17
C LEU A 50 -16.56 12.20 8.56
N CYS A 51 -17.19 13.04 9.39
CA CYS A 51 -17.74 12.63 10.67
C CYS A 51 -18.99 11.78 10.47
N MET A 52 -18.99 10.55 10.97
CA MET A 52 -20.16 9.66 10.82
C MET A 52 -21.34 10.04 11.74
N ASN A 53 -21.12 10.92 12.71
CA ASN A 53 -22.18 11.39 13.62
C ASN A 53 -22.91 12.64 13.08
N CYS A 54 -22.18 13.63 12.56
CA CYS A 54 -22.76 14.90 12.11
C CYS A 54 -22.58 15.18 10.62
N TYR A 55 -21.94 14.27 9.88
CA TYR A 55 -21.68 14.34 8.43
C TYR A 55 -20.91 15.60 7.98
N ARG A 56 -20.22 16.28 8.90
CA ARG A 56 -19.27 17.35 8.59
C ARG A 56 -17.84 16.81 8.64
N ASN A 57 -16.88 17.53 8.08
CA ASN A 57 -15.48 17.12 8.18
C ASN A 57 -14.99 17.25 9.62
N GLY A 58 -14.35 16.20 10.13
CA GLY A 58 -13.48 16.22 11.29
C GLY A 58 -12.04 15.90 10.87
N MET A 59 -11.17 15.72 11.85
CA MET A 59 -9.75 15.44 11.62
C MET A 59 -9.39 14.04 12.09
N THR A 60 -8.82 13.24 11.18
CA THR A 60 -8.23 11.92 11.50
C THR A 60 -6.73 12.07 11.60
N ARG A 61 -6.15 11.66 12.72
CA ARG A 61 -4.71 11.60 12.96
C ARG A 61 -4.24 10.15 12.85
N LEU A 62 -3.42 9.85 11.86
CA LEU A 62 -2.78 8.56 11.69
C LEU A 62 -1.40 8.57 12.32
N LEU A 63 -1.19 7.72 13.33
CA LEU A 63 0.10 7.49 13.95
C LEU A 63 0.54 6.05 13.69
N LEU A 64 1.56 5.89 12.85
CA LEU A 64 2.25 4.61 12.65
C LEU A 64 3.22 4.41 13.81
N THR A 65 2.91 3.52 14.74
CA THR A 65 3.75 3.27 15.91
C THR A 65 3.94 1.78 16.15
N LYS A 66 4.97 1.43 16.91
CA LYS A 66 5.23 0.08 17.37
C LYS A 66 5.01 0.05 18.88
N ILE A 67 3.95 -0.61 19.31
CA ILE A 67 3.68 -0.79 20.75
C ILE A 67 4.64 -1.88 21.27
N PRO A 68 5.39 -1.69 22.37
CA PRO A 68 6.24 -2.74 22.94
C PRO A 68 5.44 -4.04 23.18
N PHE A 69 6.02 -5.20 22.85
CA PHE A 69 5.35 -6.52 22.81
C PHE A 69 4.26 -6.69 21.74
N PHE A 70 4.08 -5.68 20.89
CA PHE A 70 3.19 -5.68 19.75
C PHE A 70 3.97 -5.27 18.48
N ARG A 71 3.43 -5.58 17.30
CA ARG A 71 4.08 -5.25 16.02
C ARG A 71 3.63 -3.86 15.54
N GLU A 72 3.96 -3.53 14.30
CA GLU A 72 3.64 -2.24 13.67
C GLU A 72 2.13 -2.04 13.56
N VAL A 73 1.64 -0.91 14.07
CA VAL A 73 0.23 -0.53 14.03
C VAL A 73 0.02 0.90 13.61
N ILE A 74 -1.10 1.11 12.92
CA ILE A 74 -1.63 2.42 12.55
C ILE A 74 -2.74 2.75 13.54
N VAL A 75 -2.49 3.72 14.40
CA VAL A 75 -3.52 4.30 15.26
C VAL A 75 -4.16 5.45 14.51
N SER A 76 -5.43 5.30 14.16
CA SER A 76 -6.26 6.30 13.50
C SER A 76 -7.17 6.96 14.54
N SER A 77 -6.86 8.18 14.95
CA SER A 77 -7.65 8.95 15.91
C SER A 77 -8.44 10.04 15.20
N PHE A 78 -9.73 9.81 15.01
CA PHE A 78 -10.69 10.78 14.51
C PHE A 78 -11.22 11.66 15.64
N SER A 79 -11.31 12.97 15.38
CA SER A 79 -11.96 13.94 16.25
C SER A 79 -12.77 14.96 15.44
N CYS A 80 -14.00 15.22 15.85
CA CYS A 80 -14.86 16.23 15.23
C CYS A 80 -15.10 17.41 16.18
N GLU A 81 -14.59 18.59 15.83
CA GLU A 81 -14.78 19.82 16.60
C GLU A 81 -16.25 20.31 16.61
N HIS A 82 -17.05 19.90 15.61
CA HIS A 82 -18.43 20.37 15.48
C HIS A 82 -19.41 19.67 16.43
N CYS A 83 -19.25 18.36 16.65
CA CYS A 83 -20.17 17.57 17.48
C CYS A 83 -19.50 16.92 18.70
N GLY A 84 -18.18 17.05 18.85
CA GLY A 84 -17.42 16.44 19.93
C GLY A 84 -17.22 14.92 19.80
N TRP A 85 -17.70 14.30 18.72
CA TRP A 85 -17.51 12.88 18.48
C TRP A 85 -16.04 12.58 18.18
N ASN A 86 -15.50 11.59 18.86
CA ASN A 86 -14.16 11.06 18.65
C ASN A 86 -14.23 9.54 18.46
N ASN A 87 -13.28 9.02 17.69
CA ASN A 87 -13.18 7.60 17.41
C ASN A 87 -11.71 7.25 17.22
N THR A 88 -11.21 6.27 17.96
CA THR A 88 -9.84 5.79 17.81
C THR A 88 -9.89 4.35 17.29
N GLU A 89 -9.40 4.16 16.08
CA GLU A 89 -9.27 2.87 15.43
C GLU A 89 -7.81 2.44 15.41
N ILE A 90 -7.58 1.15 15.55
CA ILE A 90 -6.26 0.56 15.28
C ILE A 90 -6.40 -0.32 14.05
N GLN A 91 -5.52 -0.10 13.08
CA GLN A 91 -5.29 -0.99 11.96
C GLN A 91 -3.91 -1.63 12.14
N SER A 92 -3.85 -2.95 12.04
CA SER A 92 -2.56 -3.65 12.03
C SER A 92 -1.89 -3.40 10.68
N ALA A 93 -0.69 -2.82 10.68
CA ALA A 93 0.14 -2.71 9.48
C ALA A 93 0.96 -4.00 9.25
N GLY A 94 1.09 -4.83 10.29
CA GLY A 94 1.77 -6.12 10.21
C GLY A 94 0.97 -7.18 9.43
N ARG A 95 1.70 -8.07 8.75
CA ARG A 95 1.16 -9.31 8.15
C ARG A 95 0.35 -10.11 9.19
N ILE A 96 -0.66 -10.84 8.74
CA ILE A 96 -1.39 -11.84 9.55
C ILE A 96 -0.36 -12.77 10.21
N GLN A 97 -0.52 -13.05 11.51
CA GLN A 97 0.40 -13.90 12.25
C GLN A 97 0.32 -15.36 11.79
N ASP A 98 1.40 -16.12 11.96
CA ASP A 98 1.47 -17.55 11.61
C ASP A 98 0.41 -18.39 12.33
N GLN A 99 -0.03 -17.95 13.51
CA GLN A 99 -1.05 -18.62 14.33
C GLN A 99 -2.11 -17.63 14.79
N GLY A 100 -3.35 -18.12 14.89
CA GLY A 100 -4.41 -17.42 15.60
C GLY A 100 -4.12 -17.38 17.10
N VAL A 101 -4.69 -16.40 17.79
CA VAL A 101 -4.53 -16.23 19.24
C VAL A 101 -5.88 -16.18 19.92
N ARG A 102 -5.97 -16.83 21.07
CA ARG A 102 -7.13 -16.76 21.95
C ARG A 102 -6.69 -16.39 23.35
N TYR A 103 -7.18 -15.25 23.82
CA TYR A 103 -7.05 -14.75 25.17
C TYR A 103 -8.26 -15.18 25.99
N THR A 104 -8.02 -15.83 27.12
CA THR A 104 -9.06 -16.18 28.11
C THR A 104 -8.67 -15.51 29.42
N LEU A 105 -9.32 -14.39 29.73
CA LEU A 105 -9.08 -13.59 30.92
C LEU A 105 -10.17 -13.88 31.96
N THR A 106 -9.76 -14.29 33.16
CA THR A 106 -10.65 -14.33 34.32
C THR A 106 -10.60 -12.99 35.03
N VAL A 107 -11.65 -12.19 34.89
CA VAL A 107 -11.77 -10.86 35.52
C VAL A 107 -12.21 -11.06 36.96
N GLY A 108 -11.31 -10.86 37.92
CA GLY A 108 -11.58 -11.07 39.35
C GLY A 108 -11.43 -9.82 40.22
N ALA A 109 -10.75 -8.79 39.70
CA ALA A 109 -10.52 -7.53 40.41
C ALA A 109 -10.79 -6.32 39.52
N GLN A 110 -11.00 -5.15 40.15
CA GLN A 110 -11.16 -3.89 39.42
C GLN A 110 -9.93 -3.54 38.57
N GLU A 111 -8.74 -4.00 38.96
CA GLU A 111 -7.51 -3.80 38.19
C GLU A 111 -7.59 -4.49 36.81
N ASP A 112 -8.26 -5.65 36.72
CA ASP A 112 -8.44 -6.36 35.45
C ASP A 112 -9.31 -5.57 34.47
N MET A 113 -10.23 -4.74 34.96
CA MET A 113 -11.09 -3.88 34.14
C MET A 113 -10.29 -2.78 33.42
N ASN A 114 -9.13 -2.40 33.97
CA ASN A 114 -8.27 -1.34 33.44
C ASN A 114 -7.25 -1.85 32.41
N ARG A 115 -7.14 -3.17 32.23
CA ARG A 115 -6.21 -3.78 31.25
C ARG A 115 -6.49 -3.24 29.87
N GLN A 116 -5.43 -2.79 29.19
CA GLN A 116 -5.52 -2.37 27.80
C GLN A 116 -5.79 -3.58 26.90
N VAL A 117 -6.69 -3.37 25.95
CA VAL A 117 -7.12 -4.36 24.97
C VAL A 117 -7.01 -3.75 23.58
N VAL A 118 -6.25 -4.42 22.72
CA VAL A 118 -6.30 -4.20 21.27
C VAL A 118 -7.22 -5.28 20.71
N LYS A 119 -8.39 -4.88 20.22
CA LYS A 119 -9.31 -5.79 19.54
C LYS A 119 -9.23 -5.50 18.04
N THR A 120 -8.90 -6.49 17.23
CA THR A 120 -8.98 -6.37 15.76
C THR A 120 -10.43 -6.50 15.28
N ASP A 121 -10.66 -6.26 13.99
CA ASP A 121 -11.95 -6.50 13.34
C ASP A 121 -12.25 -8.00 13.18
N SER A 122 -11.24 -8.83 12.90
CA SER A 122 -11.38 -10.29 12.82
C SER A 122 -11.61 -10.98 14.17
N ALA A 123 -11.45 -10.28 15.29
CA ALA A 123 -11.60 -10.85 16.62
C ALA A 123 -13.06 -10.99 17.07
N THR A 124 -13.37 -12.15 17.62
CA THR A 124 -14.63 -12.46 18.30
C THR A 124 -14.46 -12.27 19.80
N THR A 125 -15.39 -11.58 20.45
CA THR A 125 -15.38 -11.37 21.91
C THR A 125 -16.56 -12.10 22.56
N ARG A 126 -16.32 -12.84 23.63
CA ARG A 126 -17.37 -13.59 24.35
C ARG A 126 -17.28 -13.41 25.87
N ILE A 127 -18.45 -13.34 26.50
CA ILE A 127 -18.62 -13.47 27.95
C ILE A 127 -19.57 -14.65 28.20
N PRO A 128 -19.03 -15.88 28.38
CA PRO A 128 -19.84 -17.10 28.46
C PRO A 128 -20.88 -17.08 29.57
N GLU A 129 -20.58 -16.44 30.72
CA GLU A 129 -21.49 -16.38 31.85
C GLU A 129 -22.79 -15.61 31.57
N LEU A 130 -22.79 -14.76 30.54
CA LEU A 130 -23.96 -14.00 30.09
C LEU A 130 -24.49 -14.48 28.73
N ASP A 131 -23.93 -15.55 28.14
CA ASP A 131 -24.18 -15.92 26.73
C ASP A 131 -24.03 -14.72 25.77
N PHE A 132 -23.05 -13.85 26.06
CA PHE A 132 -22.78 -12.65 25.28
C PHE A 132 -21.70 -12.91 24.24
N GLU A 133 -21.95 -12.51 22.99
CA GLU A 133 -20.98 -12.61 21.90
C GLU A 133 -21.03 -11.36 21.00
N ILE A 134 -19.84 -10.83 20.71
CA ILE A 134 -19.60 -9.83 19.67
C ILE A 134 -18.87 -10.57 18.54
N PRO A 135 -19.54 -10.87 17.42
CA PRO A 135 -18.95 -11.63 16.32
C PRO A 135 -17.87 -10.83 15.59
N ALA A 136 -16.97 -11.54 14.91
CA ALA A 136 -15.98 -10.94 14.02
C ALA A 136 -16.63 -10.01 12.97
N PHE A 137 -15.91 -8.97 12.57
CA PHE A 137 -16.28 -7.90 11.62
C PHE A 137 -17.52 -7.06 11.98
N SER A 138 -18.16 -7.32 13.12
CA SER A 138 -19.24 -6.45 13.62
C SER A 138 -18.74 -5.08 14.08
N GLN A 139 -17.47 -4.99 14.48
CA GLN A 139 -16.84 -3.78 14.99
C GLN A 139 -15.44 -3.64 14.39
N LYS A 140 -15.08 -2.41 14.02
CA LYS A 140 -13.72 -2.06 13.60
C LYS A 140 -12.70 -2.28 14.72
N GLY A 141 -11.43 -2.40 14.34
CA GLY A 141 -10.33 -2.54 15.27
C GLY A 141 -10.23 -1.35 16.22
N ALA A 142 -10.02 -1.59 17.51
CA ALA A 142 -10.03 -0.56 18.54
C ALA A 142 -9.00 -0.81 19.63
N LEU A 143 -8.36 0.27 20.10
CA LEU A 143 -7.65 0.31 21.38
C LEU A 143 -8.62 0.71 22.47
N THR A 144 -8.78 -0.13 23.47
CA THR A 144 -9.71 0.13 24.56
C THR A 144 -9.23 -0.55 25.84
N THR A 145 -10.08 -0.63 26.85
CA THR A 145 -9.86 -1.44 28.04
C THR A 145 -10.93 -2.51 28.15
N VAL A 146 -10.77 -3.46 29.07
CA VAL A 146 -11.82 -4.43 29.39
C VAL A 146 -13.13 -3.72 29.77
N GLU A 147 -13.06 -2.67 30.59
CA GLU A 147 -14.22 -1.83 30.90
C GLU A 147 -14.78 -1.10 29.67
N GLY A 148 -13.90 -0.62 28.79
CA GLY A 148 -14.27 0.09 27.58
C GLY A 148 -15.06 -0.80 26.61
N LEU A 149 -14.68 -2.07 26.46
CA LEU A 149 -15.44 -3.05 25.67
C LEU A 149 -16.87 -3.23 26.19
N ILE A 150 -17.02 -3.41 27.50
CA ILE A 150 -18.34 -3.60 28.14
C ILE A 150 -19.17 -2.32 28.03
N SER A 151 -18.57 -1.16 28.26
CA SER A 151 -19.25 0.14 28.18
C SER A 151 -19.71 0.44 26.75
N ARG A 152 -18.90 0.07 25.74
CA ARG A 152 -19.28 0.19 24.33
C ARG A 152 -20.43 -0.75 23.97
N ALA A 153 -20.43 -1.98 24.47
CA ALA A 153 -21.54 -2.92 24.28
C ALA A 153 -22.84 -2.40 24.90
N ILE A 154 -22.78 -1.85 26.12
CA ILE A 154 -23.93 -1.22 26.78
C ILE A 154 -24.48 -0.06 25.95
N SER A 155 -23.60 0.86 25.52
CA SER A 155 -24.00 2.02 24.73
C SER A 155 -24.66 1.62 23.40
N GLY A 156 -24.09 0.62 22.71
CA GLY A 156 -24.66 0.10 21.46
C GLY A 156 -26.03 -0.56 21.62
N LEU A 157 -26.29 -1.19 22.78
CA LEU A 157 -27.62 -1.74 23.08
C LEU A 157 -28.62 -0.66 23.50
N GLU A 158 -28.17 0.34 24.27
CA GLU A 158 -29.00 1.44 24.81
C GLU A 158 -29.44 2.46 23.76
N GLN A 159 -28.59 2.79 22.78
CA GLN A 159 -28.82 3.90 21.84
C GLN A 159 -30.19 3.79 21.12
N ASP A 160 -30.57 2.59 20.71
CA ASP A 160 -31.81 2.36 19.96
C ASP A 160 -33.00 1.95 20.85
N GLN A 161 -32.82 1.83 22.17
CA GLN A 161 -33.91 1.46 23.09
C GLN A 161 -35.13 2.39 23.01
N PRO A 162 -35.02 3.73 22.86
CA PRO A 162 -36.20 4.59 22.71
C PRO A 162 -37.07 4.22 21.51
N ALA A 163 -36.45 3.84 20.39
CA ALA A 163 -37.16 3.41 19.19
C ALA A 163 -37.74 2.00 19.36
N ARG A 164 -37.00 1.08 20.00
CA ARG A 164 -37.47 -0.29 20.28
C ARG A 164 -38.66 -0.30 21.23
N ARG A 165 -38.70 0.55 22.26
CA ARG A 165 -39.85 0.66 23.16
C ARG A 165 -41.12 1.15 22.45
N ALA A 166 -40.98 1.96 21.40
CA ALA A 166 -42.13 2.47 20.64
C ALA A 166 -42.72 1.43 19.66
N ASN A 167 -41.89 0.54 19.12
CA ASN A 167 -42.28 -0.40 18.06
C ASN A 167 -42.40 -1.85 18.54
N GLU A 168 -41.58 -2.27 19.51
CA GLU A 168 -41.39 -3.65 19.97
C GLU A 168 -41.10 -3.73 21.48
N GLU A 169 -42.09 -3.36 22.30
CA GLU A 169 -42.02 -3.36 23.77
C GLU A 169 -41.46 -4.65 24.41
N PRO A 170 -41.88 -5.89 24.05
CA PRO A 170 -41.38 -7.10 24.70
C PRO A 170 -39.91 -7.41 24.38
N VAL A 171 -39.39 -6.91 23.25
CA VAL A 171 -37.97 -7.06 22.89
C VAL A 171 -37.14 -6.04 23.67
N ALA A 172 -37.65 -4.82 23.79
CA ALA A 172 -37.00 -3.76 24.55
C ALA A 172 -36.83 -4.12 26.03
N GLU A 173 -37.83 -4.74 26.66
CA GLU A 173 -37.73 -5.21 28.06
C GLU A 173 -36.61 -6.22 28.26
N ARG A 174 -36.49 -7.23 27.38
CA ARG A 174 -35.41 -8.24 27.45
C ARG A 174 -34.03 -7.62 27.26
N ILE A 175 -33.91 -6.62 26.38
CA ILE A 175 -32.65 -5.90 26.18
C ILE A 175 -32.31 -5.06 27.40
N ASP A 176 -33.28 -4.40 28.03
CA ASP A 176 -33.09 -3.64 29.27
C ASP A 176 -32.61 -4.56 30.42
N GLU A 177 -33.21 -5.74 30.58
CA GLU A 177 -32.74 -6.75 31.54
C GLU A 177 -31.29 -7.18 31.26
N PHE A 178 -30.93 -7.36 29.99
CA PHE A 178 -29.58 -7.74 29.60
C PHE A 178 -28.56 -6.62 29.84
N ILE A 179 -28.92 -5.37 29.57
CA ILE A 179 -28.10 -4.19 29.86
C ILE A 179 -27.80 -4.10 31.35
N VAL A 180 -28.77 -4.40 32.23
CA VAL A 180 -28.54 -4.44 33.69
C VAL A 180 -27.46 -5.46 34.04
N LYS A 181 -27.52 -6.68 33.47
CA LYS A 181 -26.49 -7.72 33.69
C LYS A 181 -25.10 -7.26 33.24
N LEU A 182 -25.00 -6.59 32.08
CA LEU A 182 -23.72 -6.02 31.61
C LEU A 182 -23.19 -4.91 32.54
N LYS A 183 -24.08 -4.08 33.10
CA LYS A 183 -23.70 -3.04 34.08
C LYS A 183 -23.24 -3.64 35.40
N GLU A 184 -23.80 -4.76 35.83
CA GLU A 184 -23.39 -5.48 37.03
C GLU A 184 -21.96 -6.03 36.91
N LEU A 185 -21.53 -6.46 35.71
CA LEU A 185 -20.14 -6.90 35.48
C LEU A 185 -19.12 -5.83 35.82
N LYS A 186 -19.47 -4.54 35.66
CA LYS A 186 -18.56 -3.43 35.99
C LYS A 186 -18.24 -3.32 37.48
N GLN A 187 -19.09 -3.87 38.34
CA GLN A 187 -18.88 -3.87 39.79
C GLN A 187 -17.96 -5.01 40.25
N VAL A 188 -17.69 -5.99 39.37
CA VAL A 188 -16.84 -7.17 39.64
C VAL A 188 -17.21 -7.87 40.96
N ALA A 189 -18.53 -7.96 41.26
CA ALA A 189 -19.01 -8.62 42.48
C ALA A 189 -18.79 -10.15 42.45
N SER A 190 -18.78 -10.73 41.25
CA SER A 190 -18.43 -12.11 40.97
C SER A 190 -17.48 -12.15 39.78
N PRO A 191 -16.48 -13.06 39.78
CA PRO A 191 -15.57 -13.19 38.65
C PRO A 191 -16.31 -13.66 37.39
N PHE A 192 -15.88 -13.19 36.23
CA PHE A 192 -16.40 -13.58 34.93
C PHE A 192 -15.26 -13.76 33.92
N THR A 193 -15.55 -14.42 32.80
CA THR A 193 -14.56 -14.74 31.78
C THR A 193 -14.75 -13.85 30.56
N LEU A 194 -13.69 -13.15 30.16
CA LEU A 194 -13.60 -12.47 28.88
C LEU A 194 -12.75 -13.30 27.92
N ILE A 195 -13.34 -13.69 26.80
CA ILE A 195 -12.64 -14.44 25.75
C ILE A 195 -12.51 -13.55 24.52
N ILE A 196 -11.29 -13.34 24.04
CA ILE A 196 -11.01 -12.68 22.76
C ILE A 196 -10.30 -13.69 21.88
N ASP A 197 -10.98 -14.13 20.83
CA ASP A 197 -10.49 -15.10 19.87
C ASP A 197 -10.26 -14.41 18.52
N ASP A 198 -9.00 -14.30 18.13
CA ASP A 198 -8.58 -13.59 16.92
C ASP A 198 -7.76 -14.51 16.01
N PRO A 199 -8.36 -14.96 14.90
CA PRO A 199 -7.67 -15.78 13.91
C PRO A 199 -6.47 -15.07 13.25
N SER A 200 -6.45 -13.74 13.21
CA SER A 200 -5.33 -12.99 12.63
C SER A 200 -4.08 -12.97 13.51
N GLY A 201 -4.24 -13.29 14.81
CA GLY A 201 -3.16 -13.23 15.80
C GLY A 201 -2.78 -11.80 16.25
N ASN A 202 -3.51 -10.78 15.81
CA ASN A 202 -3.14 -9.37 16.00
C ASN A 202 -3.89 -8.67 17.15
N SER A 203 -4.82 -9.33 17.82
CA SER A 203 -5.41 -8.82 19.06
C SER A 203 -4.45 -8.97 20.23
N PHE A 204 -4.62 -8.16 21.26
CA PHE A 204 -3.75 -8.14 22.43
C PHE A 204 -4.53 -7.79 23.69
N VAL A 205 -4.17 -8.43 24.81
CA VAL A 205 -4.66 -8.10 26.15
C VAL A 205 -3.45 -7.88 27.05
N GLU A 206 -3.41 -6.73 27.72
CA GLU A 206 -2.32 -6.34 28.59
C GLU A 206 -2.16 -7.30 29.79
N ASN A 207 -0.90 -7.63 30.06
CA ASN A 207 -0.47 -8.24 31.31
C ASN A 207 0.05 -7.13 32.24
N PRO A 208 -0.72 -6.69 33.26
CA PRO A 208 -0.31 -5.63 34.18
C PRO A 208 0.87 -6.04 35.08
N HIS A 209 1.15 -7.34 35.19
CA HIS A 209 2.24 -7.88 35.99
C HIS A 209 3.52 -8.11 35.17
N ALA A 210 3.55 -7.74 33.89
CA ALA A 210 4.72 -7.95 33.03
C ALA A 210 5.99 -7.35 33.66
N PRO A 211 7.14 -8.08 33.66
CA PRO A 211 7.43 -9.33 32.96
C PRO A 211 7.05 -10.62 33.73
N GLN A 212 6.40 -10.50 34.90
CA GLN A 212 5.94 -11.66 35.67
C GLN A 212 4.76 -12.34 34.96
N LYS A 213 4.59 -13.64 35.22
CA LYS A 213 3.49 -14.40 34.62
C LYS A 213 2.16 -13.93 35.19
N ASP A 214 1.22 -13.67 34.29
CA ASP A 214 -0.17 -13.46 34.65
C ASP A 214 -0.87 -14.79 34.89
N LEU A 215 -1.49 -14.96 36.06
CA LEU A 215 -2.24 -16.18 36.38
C LEU A 215 -3.71 -16.08 35.97
N ALA A 216 -4.23 -14.86 35.76
CA ALA A 216 -5.61 -14.62 35.39
C ALA A 216 -5.83 -14.64 33.87
N LEU A 217 -4.76 -14.44 33.09
CA LEU A 217 -4.78 -14.42 31.62
C LEU A 217 -4.14 -15.68 31.04
N ILE A 218 -4.94 -16.50 30.36
CA ILE A 218 -4.48 -17.67 29.61
C ILE A 218 -4.43 -17.29 28.12
N ILE A 219 -3.25 -17.44 27.52
CA ILE A 219 -3.02 -17.19 26.09
C ILE A 219 -2.81 -18.53 25.41
N THR A 220 -3.64 -18.83 24.41
CA THR A 220 -3.54 -20.04 23.58
C THR A 220 -3.33 -19.66 22.14
N HIS A 221 -2.36 -20.30 21.49
CA HIS A 221 -2.12 -20.15 20.05
C HIS A 221 -2.64 -21.39 19.33
N TYR A 222 -3.20 -21.20 18.15
CA TYR A 222 -3.76 -22.29 17.36
C TYR A 222 -3.48 -22.11 15.86
N ASN A 223 -3.38 -23.23 15.15
CA ASN A 223 -3.33 -23.22 13.69
C ASN A 223 -4.72 -22.92 13.14
N ARG A 224 -4.80 -21.97 12.20
CA ARG A 224 -6.05 -21.54 11.60
C ARG A 224 -6.73 -22.70 10.85
N THR A 225 -8.05 -22.71 10.89
CA THR A 225 -8.86 -23.58 10.02
C THR A 225 -9.00 -22.95 8.64
N LEU A 226 -9.33 -23.75 7.61
CA LEU A 226 -9.55 -23.24 6.25
C LEU A 226 -10.59 -22.10 6.20
N GLN A 227 -11.68 -22.23 6.97
CA GLN A 227 -12.70 -21.18 7.07
C GLN A 227 -12.15 -19.87 7.65
N GLN A 228 -11.24 -19.95 8.63
CA GLN A 228 -10.60 -18.78 9.21
C GLN A 228 -9.58 -18.16 8.26
N GLU A 229 -8.91 -18.96 7.43
CA GLU A 229 -7.98 -18.47 6.41
C GLU A 229 -8.72 -17.72 5.29
N GLU A 230 -9.78 -18.31 4.76
CA GLU A 230 -10.68 -17.65 3.80
C GLU A 230 -11.26 -16.35 4.35
N MET A 231 -11.71 -16.37 5.61
CA MET A 231 -12.26 -15.20 6.29
C MET A 231 -11.24 -14.05 6.41
N LEU A 232 -9.95 -14.36 6.51
CA LEU A 232 -8.86 -13.39 6.54
C LEU A 232 -8.34 -13.02 5.14
N GLY A 233 -8.91 -13.58 4.08
CA GLY A 233 -8.45 -13.39 2.72
C GLY A 233 -7.09 -14.05 2.44
N LEU A 234 -6.66 -14.99 3.29
CA LEU A 234 -5.50 -15.84 3.01
C LEU A 234 -5.93 -16.85 1.95
N GLN A 235 -5.51 -16.66 0.71
CA GLN A 235 -5.63 -17.72 -0.28
C GLN A 235 -4.79 -18.91 0.20
N ALA A 236 -5.36 -20.11 0.11
CA ALA A 236 -4.59 -21.34 0.20
C ALA A 236 -3.70 -21.44 -1.04
N GLU A 237 -2.65 -20.61 -1.11
CA GLU A 237 -1.52 -20.91 -1.95
C GLU A 237 -0.96 -22.21 -1.38
N ALA A 238 -1.05 -23.27 -2.19
CA ALA A 238 -0.37 -24.52 -1.92
C ALA A 238 1.06 -24.18 -1.49
N ALA A 239 1.43 -24.62 -0.27
CA ALA A 239 2.71 -24.34 0.34
C ALA A 239 3.83 -24.42 -0.72
N PRO A 240 4.61 -23.35 -0.94
CA PRO A 240 5.81 -23.47 -1.75
C PRO A 240 6.68 -24.53 -1.09
N GLU A 241 7.04 -25.57 -1.82
CA GLU A 241 8.08 -26.50 -1.39
C GLU A 241 9.31 -25.67 -1.01
N GLU A 242 9.73 -25.77 0.25
CA GLU A 242 10.94 -25.14 0.78
C GLU A 242 12.14 -25.56 -0.09
N LYS A 243 12.55 -24.68 -1.01
CA LYS A 243 13.89 -24.71 -1.58
C LYS A 243 14.78 -23.81 -0.72
N PRO A 244 16.05 -24.22 -0.48
CA PRO A 244 16.92 -23.52 0.44
C PRO A 244 17.18 -22.09 -0.04
N GLU A 245 17.24 -21.18 0.92
CA GLU A 245 17.53 -19.75 0.80
C GLU A 245 18.74 -19.49 -0.12
N GLU A 246 18.49 -19.20 -1.40
CA GLU A 246 19.34 -18.29 -2.17
C GLU A 246 18.88 -16.89 -1.81
N GLU A 247 19.82 -16.02 -1.38
CA GLU A 247 19.54 -14.64 -1.01
C GLU A 247 18.62 -13.97 -2.04
N ASP A 248 17.41 -13.62 -1.59
CA ASP A 248 16.36 -13.08 -2.43
C ASP A 248 16.66 -11.61 -2.79
N LEU A 249 17.61 -11.40 -3.70
CA LEU A 249 17.92 -10.09 -4.31
C LEU A 249 16.70 -9.48 -5.04
N ARG A 250 15.57 -10.20 -5.14
CA ARG A 250 14.36 -9.80 -5.89
C ARG A 250 13.58 -8.68 -5.19
N ASN A 251 13.77 -8.50 -3.88
CA ASN A 251 13.10 -7.46 -3.11
C ASN A 251 13.96 -6.22 -2.85
N GLU A 252 15.26 -6.26 -3.18
CA GLU A 252 16.16 -5.13 -2.97
C GLU A 252 16.16 -4.18 -4.18
N VAL A 253 16.17 -2.88 -3.89
CA VAL A 253 16.38 -1.85 -4.92
C VAL A 253 17.88 -1.75 -5.16
N LEU A 254 18.33 -2.25 -6.31
CA LEU A 254 19.72 -2.15 -6.74
C LEU A 254 19.99 -0.73 -7.22
N GLN A 255 20.98 -0.06 -6.63
CA GLN A 255 21.35 1.29 -7.02
C GLN A 255 22.73 1.30 -7.67
N PHE A 256 22.85 1.89 -8.85
CA PHE A 256 24.12 2.08 -9.52
C PHE A 256 24.26 3.49 -10.10
N ASN A 257 25.50 3.93 -10.25
CA ASN A 257 25.82 5.22 -10.84
C ASN A 257 25.86 5.09 -12.37
N THR A 258 25.16 5.98 -13.07
CA THR A 258 25.21 6.13 -14.53
C THR A 258 25.30 7.62 -14.90
N ASN A 259 25.36 7.94 -16.18
CA ASN A 259 25.26 9.32 -16.64
C ASN A 259 23.80 9.68 -16.97
N CYS A 260 23.40 10.90 -16.65
CA CYS A 260 22.09 11.43 -17.02
C CYS A 260 21.96 11.49 -18.55
N PRO A 261 20.89 10.96 -19.16
CA PRO A 261 20.73 10.96 -20.62
C PRO A 261 20.58 12.37 -21.21
N GLU A 262 20.16 13.35 -20.41
CA GLU A 262 19.92 14.72 -20.86
C GLU A 262 21.14 15.64 -20.72
N CYS A 263 21.80 15.63 -19.56
CA CYS A 263 22.91 16.55 -19.26
C CYS A 263 24.27 15.87 -19.13
N ASN A 264 24.32 14.54 -19.24
CA ASN A 264 25.52 13.71 -19.10
C ASN A 264 26.26 13.86 -17.75
N ALA A 265 25.65 14.50 -16.76
CA ALA A 265 26.16 14.57 -15.40
C ALA A 265 26.02 13.19 -14.71
N PRO A 266 26.90 12.85 -13.75
CA PRO A 266 26.75 11.64 -12.97
C PRO A 266 25.42 11.66 -12.22
N ALA A 267 24.62 10.62 -12.38
CA ALA A 267 23.30 10.44 -11.79
C ALA A 267 23.16 9.03 -11.19
N GLN A 268 22.25 8.88 -10.24
CA GLN A 268 21.94 7.57 -9.65
C GLN A 268 20.70 6.98 -10.33
N THR A 269 20.81 5.72 -10.74
CA THR A 269 19.68 4.94 -11.24
C THR A 269 19.33 3.86 -10.24
N ASN A 270 18.08 3.86 -9.81
CA ASN A 270 17.50 2.81 -8.98
C ASN A 270 16.87 1.77 -9.90
N MET A 271 17.24 0.52 -9.71
CA MET A 271 16.77 -0.63 -10.45
C MET A 271 15.99 -1.55 -9.50
N LYS A 272 14.78 -1.93 -9.90
CA LYS A 272 13.97 -2.91 -9.18
C LYS A 272 13.46 -3.96 -10.13
N LEU A 273 13.70 -5.23 -9.82
CA LEU A 273 13.01 -6.34 -10.48
C LEU A 273 11.59 -6.40 -9.93
N VAL A 274 10.60 -6.38 -10.81
CA VAL A 274 9.18 -6.44 -10.47
C VAL A 274 8.55 -7.58 -11.26
N GLN A 275 7.94 -8.52 -10.55
CA GLN A 275 7.06 -9.52 -11.15
C GLN A 275 5.65 -8.94 -11.21
N ILE A 276 5.15 -8.72 -12.42
CA ILE A 276 3.76 -8.30 -12.61
C ILE A 276 2.92 -9.58 -12.56
N PRO A 277 1.87 -9.68 -11.70
CA PRO A 277 1.01 -10.85 -11.66
C PRO A 277 0.46 -11.22 -13.05
N HIS A 278 0.56 -12.49 -13.42
CA HIS A 278 0.18 -13.01 -14.74
C HIS A 278 0.98 -12.41 -15.92
N PHE A 279 2.14 -11.81 -15.65
CA PHE A 279 3.09 -11.36 -16.66
C PHE A 279 4.53 -11.67 -16.22
N LYS A 280 5.48 -11.56 -17.13
CA LYS A 280 6.89 -11.86 -16.86
C LYS A 280 7.57 -10.80 -16.00
N GLU A 281 8.80 -11.12 -15.60
CA GLU A 281 9.66 -10.22 -14.86
C GLU A 281 10.04 -8.98 -15.69
N VAL A 282 9.85 -7.81 -15.09
CA VAL A 282 10.25 -6.52 -15.67
C VAL A 282 11.24 -5.83 -14.74
N ILE A 283 12.14 -5.04 -15.32
CA ILE A 283 13.13 -4.24 -14.60
C ILE A 283 12.70 -2.79 -14.72
N ILE A 284 12.36 -2.19 -13.58
CA ILE A 284 12.06 -0.76 -13.50
C ILE A 284 13.35 -0.02 -13.15
N MET A 285 13.76 0.89 -14.02
CA MET A 285 14.93 1.75 -13.89
C MET A 285 14.48 3.21 -13.73
N ALA A 286 14.63 3.74 -12.52
CA ALA A 286 14.29 5.12 -12.20
C ALA A 286 15.58 5.95 -12.05
N THR A 287 15.83 6.88 -12.97
CA THR A 287 16.96 7.81 -12.89
C THR A 287 16.47 9.18 -12.45
N ASN A 288 17.08 9.73 -11.40
CA ASN A 288 16.77 11.07 -10.90
C ASN A 288 18.06 11.89 -10.88
N CYS A 289 18.18 12.87 -11.77
CA CYS A 289 19.36 13.71 -11.87
C CYS A 289 19.23 14.95 -11.00
N GLU A 290 20.08 15.07 -9.97
CA GLU A 290 20.10 16.25 -9.09
C GLU A 290 20.58 17.52 -9.79
N ASN A 291 21.32 17.39 -10.90
CA ASN A 291 21.95 18.53 -11.56
C ASN A 291 21.04 19.28 -12.53
N CYS A 292 20.19 18.56 -13.29
CA CYS A 292 19.22 19.17 -14.21
C CYS A 292 17.76 18.93 -13.85
N GLY A 293 17.48 18.11 -12.82
CA GLY A 293 16.12 17.75 -12.42
C GLY A 293 15.46 16.70 -13.32
N HIS A 294 16.19 16.12 -14.28
CA HIS A 294 15.67 15.08 -15.16
C HIS A 294 15.22 13.85 -14.37
N ARG A 295 13.99 13.40 -14.59
CA ARG A 295 13.40 12.20 -13.99
C ARG A 295 12.90 11.30 -15.09
N THR A 296 13.37 10.06 -15.11
CA THR A 296 12.90 9.03 -16.04
C THR A 296 12.59 7.75 -15.27
N ASN A 297 11.52 7.08 -15.68
CA ASN A 297 11.13 5.75 -15.23
C ASN A 297 11.06 4.87 -16.47
N GLU A 298 12.19 4.23 -16.79
CA GLU A 298 12.29 3.28 -17.89
C GLU A 298 11.93 1.90 -17.37
N VAL A 299 11.03 1.20 -18.04
CA VAL A 299 10.74 -0.19 -17.76
C VAL A 299 11.28 -1.03 -18.91
N LYS A 300 12.24 -1.89 -18.57
CA LYS A 300 12.84 -2.84 -19.50
C LYS A 300 12.31 -4.21 -19.19
N SER A 301 11.90 -4.95 -20.20
CA SER A 301 11.59 -6.37 -20.05
C SER A 301 12.90 -7.06 -19.68
N GLY A 302 13.00 -7.59 -18.45
CA GLY A 302 14.22 -8.26 -17.98
C GLY A 302 14.46 -9.61 -18.64
N GLY A 303 13.45 -10.13 -19.35
CA GLY A 303 13.49 -11.41 -20.05
C GLY A 303 14.05 -11.33 -21.48
N ALA A 304 14.43 -12.49 -21.99
CA ALA A 304 14.75 -12.67 -23.41
C ALA A 304 13.53 -12.33 -24.29
N ILE A 305 13.79 -12.07 -25.56
CA ILE A 305 12.73 -11.91 -26.56
C ILE A 305 11.89 -13.20 -26.58
N GLU A 306 10.56 -13.07 -26.48
CA GLU A 306 9.67 -14.23 -26.46
C GLU A 306 9.77 -15.06 -27.75
N PRO A 307 9.42 -16.36 -27.72
CA PRO A 307 9.38 -17.18 -28.91
C PRO A 307 8.35 -16.69 -29.94
N LEU A 308 7.27 -16.04 -29.48
CA LEU A 308 6.16 -15.56 -30.30
C LEU A 308 5.93 -14.06 -30.09
N GLY A 309 5.45 -13.40 -31.15
CA GLY A 309 4.89 -12.05 -31.04
C GLY A 309 3.51 -12.11 -30.39
N THR A 310 3.09 -11.00 -29.77
CA THR A 310 1.80 -10.90 -29.09
C THR A 310 1.03 -9.71 -29.62
N ARG A 311 -0.23 -9.95 -29.99
CA ARG A 311 -1.19 -8.92 -30.38
C ARG A 311 -2.36 -8.93 -29.40
N ILE A 312 -2.54 -7.83 -28.68
CA ILE A 312 -3.61 -7.65 -27.72
C ILE A 312 -4.62 -6.69 -28.35
N SER A 313 -5.85 -7.14 -28.55
CA SER A 313 -6.97 -6.31 -29.02
C SER A 313 -7.95 -6.13 -27.88
N PHE A 314 -8.15 -4.90 -27.44
CA PHE A 314 -9.00 -4.57 -26.31
C PHE A 314 -10.09 -3.57 -26.73
N HIS A 315 -11.35 -3.86 -26.41
CA HIS A 315 -12.46 -2.96 -26.70
C HIS A 315 -12.80 -2.16 -25.44
N ILE A 316 -12.52 -0.86 -25.48
CA ILE A 316 -12.77 0.07 -24.38
C ILE A 316 -14.29 0.30 -24.30
N THR A 317 -14.91 -0.16 -23.22
CA THR A 317 -16.37 -0.03 -23.03
C THR A 317 -16.75 0.87 -21.89
N ASP A 318 -15.94 0.92 -20.83
CA ASP A 318 -16.25 1.59 -19.56
C ASP A 318 -15.10 2.49 -19.08
N LEU A 319 -15.43 3.49 -18.24
CA LEU A 319 -14.43 4.39 -17.64
C LEU A 319 -13.43 3.65 -16.73
N SER A 320 -13.84 2.54 -16.13
CA SER A 320 -12.94 1.69 -15.34
C SER A 320 -11.84 1.04 -16.19
N ASP A 321 -12.02 0.93 -17.51
CA ASP A 321 -10.99 0.38 -18.38
C ASP A 321 -9.77 1.30 -18.50
N LEU A 322 -9.95 2.60 -18.27
CA LEU A 322 -8.87 3.58 -18.31
C LEU A 322 -7.86 3.39 -17.17
N THR A 323 -8.25 2.74 -16.07
CA THR A 323 -7.36 2.47 -14.94
C THR A 323 -6.54 1.18 -15.11
N ARG A 324 -6.71 0.44 -16.22
CA ARG A 324 -5.94 -0.78 -16.48
C ARG A 324 -4.45 -0.47 -16.60
N ASP A 325 -3.63 -1.28 -15.95
CA ASP A 325 -2.18 -1.19 -16.09
C ASP A 325 -1.73 -1.61 -17.50
N VAL A 326 -0.80 -0.84 -18.07
CA VAL A 326 -0.24 -1.01 -19.41
C VAL A 326 1.27 -0.93 -19.34
N LEU A 327 1.94 -1.95 -19.87
CA LEU A 327 3.36 -1.91 -20.20
C LEU A 327 3.51 -1.84 -21.71
N LYS A 328 3.95 -0.70 -22.23
CA LYS A 328 4.31 -0.58 -23.65
C LYS A 328 5.80 -0.78 -23.80
N SER A 329 6.22 -1.86 -24.45
CA SER A 329 7.64 -2.07 -24.79
C SER A 329 8.08 -1.12 -25.91
N GLU A 330 9.40 -1.04 -26.14
CA GLU A 330 9.96 -0.29 -27.27
C GLU A 330 9.62 -0.93 -28.62
N THR A 331 9.36 -2.23 -28.67
CA THR A 331 9.01 -2.95 -29.90
C THR A 331 7.50 -3.01 -30.15
N CYS A 332 6.69 -2.42 -29.28
CA CYS A 332 5.23 -2.42 -29.41
C CYS A 332 4.74 -1.24 -30.25
N SER A 333 3.93 -1.52 -31.27
CA SER A 333 3.06 -0.53 -31.89
C SER A 333 1.70 -0.48 -31.18
N VAL A 334 1.05 0.69 -31.25
CA VAL A 334 -0.29 0.91 -30.69
C VAL A 334 -1.19 1.43 -31.80
N GLU A 335 -2.38 0.87 -31.95
CA GLU A 335 -3.34 1.27 -32.98
C GLU A 335 -4.72 1.52 -32.34
N ILE A 336 -5.38 2.59 -32.78
CA ILE A 336 -6.78 2.90 -32.45
C ILE A 336 -7.52 3.06 -33.79
N PRO A 337 -8.15 1.99 -34.31
CA PRO A 337 -8.73 1.97 -35.65
C PRO A 337 -9.82 3.03 -35.87
N GLU A 338 -10.67 3.28 -34.87
CA GLU A 338 -11.76 4.28 -34.94
C GLU A 338 -11.25 5.72 -35.06
N LEU A 339 -9.99 5.96 -34.66
CA LEU A 339 -9.31 7.24 -34.78
C LEU A 339 -8.42 7.32 -36.03
N GLU A 340 -8.33 6.25 -36.83
CA GLU A 340 -7.34 6.10 -37.91
C GLU A 340 -5.91 6.41 -37.42
N PHE A 341 -5.59 5.99 -36.19
CA PHE A 341 -4.36 6.35 -35.51
C PHE A 341 -3.47 5.13 -35.28
N GLU A 342 -2.21 5.25 -35.64
CA GLU A 342 -1.16 4.29 -35.36
C GLU A 342 0.05 5.01 -34.76
N LEU A 343 0.50 4.50 -33.62
CA LEU A 343 1.73 4.90 -32.95
C LEU A 343 2.79 3.84 -33.26
N GLY A 344 3.84 4.26 -33.96
CA GLY A 344 4.96 3.40 -34.31
C GLY A 344 5.69 2.83 -33.09
N MET A 345 6.50 1.80 -33.36
CA MET A 345 7.45 1.25 -32.39
C MET A 345 8.43 2.34 -31.92
N ALA A 346 9.03 2.15 -30.75
CA ALA A 346 9.91 3.04 -30.00
C ALA A 346 9.28 4.34 -29.47
N VAL A 347 8.18 4.82 -30.07
CA VAL A 347 7.49 6.03 -29.60
C VAL A 347 6.72 5.72 -28.33
N LEU A 348 6.96 6.50 -27.26
CA LEU A 348 6.39 6.27 -25.91
C LEU A 348 6.63 4.83 -25.40
N GLY A 349 7.69 4.17 -25.83
CA GLY A 349 8.07 2.82 -25.40
C GLY A 349 8.79 2.80 -24.04
N GLY A 350 8.91 1.61 -23.46
CA GLY A 350 9.61 1.40 -22.19
C GLY A 350 8.89 2.02 -20.99
N LYS A 351 7.55 2.16 -21.06
CA LYS A 351 6.75 2.83 -20.04
C LYS A 351 5.74 1.88 -19.43
N PHE A 352 5.69 1.87 -18.10
CA PHE A 352 4.60 1.28 -17.33
C PHE A 352 3.68 2.40 -16.82
N THR A 353 2.42 2.35 -17.21
CA THR A 353 1.43 3.40 -16.94
C THR A 353 0.03 2.80 -16.93
N THR A 354 -1.01 3.62 -16.83
CA THR A 354 -2.39 3.18 -17.05
C THR A 354 -2.80 3.44 -18.50
N LEU A 355 -3.88 2.81 -18.97
CA LEU A 355 -4.45 3.08 -20.28
C LEU A 355 -4.76 4.58 -20.44
N GLU A 356 -5.30 5.23 -19.40
CA GLU A 356 -5.50 6.68 -19.36
C GLU A 356 -4.20 7.46 -19.57
N GLY A 357 -3.14 7.09 -18.84
CA GLY A 357 -1.84 7.75 -18.91
C GLY A 357 -1.25 7.68 -20.32
N LEU A 358 -1.31 6.50 -20.95
CA LEU A 358 -0.82 6.31 -22.31
C LEU A 358 -1.63 7.11 -23.34
N LEU A 359 -2.96 7.14 -23.22
CA LEU A 359 -3.81 7.93 -24.12
C LEU A 359 -3.57 9.45 -23.96
N LYS A 360 -3.33 9.93 -22.74
CA LYS A 360 -2.94 11.33 -22.48
C LYS A 360 -1.57 11.67 -23.07
N ASP A 361 -0.59 10.77 -22.95
CA ASP A 361 0.71 10.97 -23.59
C ASP A 361 0.59 11.04 -25.12
N ILE A 362 -0.26 10.18 -25.71
CA ILE A 362 -0.56 10.21 -27.15
C ILE A 362 -1.18 11.56 -27.52
N GLN A 363 -2.14 12.05 -26.73
CA GLN A 363 -2.75 13.37 -26.95
C GLN A 363 -1.70 14.48 -26.89
N GLU A 364 -0.82 14.47 -25.90
CA GLU A 364 0.23 15.46 -25.72
C GLU A 364 1.23 15.44 -26.88
N LEU A 365 1.68 14.25 -27.29
CA LEU A 365 2.59 14.07 -28.42
C LEU A 365 1.98 14.64 -29.70
N VAL A 366 0.74 14.28 -30.01
CA VAL A 366 0.04 14.70 -31.22
C VAL A 366 -0.23 16.20 -31.23
N THR A 367 -0.63 16.79 -30.09
CA THR A 367 -0.94 18.23 -29.98
C THR A 367 0.28 19.14 -29.93
N LYS A 368 1.39 18.69 -29.33
CA LYS A 368 2.63 19.48 -29.21
C LYS A 368 3.58 19.31 -30.41
N ASN A 369 3.24 18.49 -31.41
CA ASN A 369 4.09 18.27 -32.56
C ASN A 369 4.35 19.57 -33.34
N PRO A 370 5.60 20.05 -33.48
CA PRO A 370 5.91 21.34 -34.11
C PRO A 370 5.56 21.41 -35.60
N PHE A 371 5.29 20.28 -36.26
CA PHE A 371 4.79 20.22 -37.64
C PHE A 371 3.32 20.66 -37.78
N THR A 372 2.60 20.82 -36.68
CA THR A 372 1.23 21.37 -36.64
C THR A 372 1.21 22.88 -36.34
N LEU A 373 2.31 23.43 -35.83
CA LEU A 373 2.50 24.84 -35.46
C LEU A 373 3.51 25.53 -36.39
N GLY A 374 3.08 25.86 -37.61
CA GLY A 374 3.89 26.62 -38.56
C GLY A 374 3.04 27.24 -39.68
N ASP A 375 3.57 28.28 -40.33
CA ASP A 375 2.96 28.95 -41.49
C ASP A 375 2.87 28.07 -42.75
N SER A 376 3.56 26.93 -42.74
CA SER A 376 3.57 25.91 -43.80
C SER A 376 2.56 24.76 -43.55
N SER A 377 1.70 24.89 -42.53
CA SER A 377 0.70 23.87 -42.20
C SER A 377 -0.46 23.86 -43.21
N ASN A 378 -0.82 22.68 -43.71
CA ASN A 378 -2.00 22.51 -44.55
C ASN A 378 -3.27 22.61 -43.68
N PRO A 379 -4.26 23.46 -44.03
CA PRO A 379 -5.48 23.63 -43.23
C PRO A 379 -6.25 22.32 -43.02
N GLY A 380 -6.25 21.41 -44.01
CA GLY A 380 -6.89 20.10 -43.89
C GLY A 380 -6.20 19.11 -42.93
N GLN A 381 -4.93 19.32 -42.57
CA GLN A 381 -4.26 18.51 -41.54
C GLN A 381 -4.64 18.97 -40.13
N MET A 382 -4.85 20.28 -39.95
CA MET A 382 -5.30 20.84 -38.67
C MET A 382 -6.71 20.35 -38.30
N GLU A 383 -7.62 20.28 -39.28
CA GLU A 383 -8.98 19.77 -39.06
C GLU A 383 -8.98 18.29 -38.62
N LYS A 384 -8.19 17.44 -39.28
CA LYS A 384 -8.03 16.03 -38.89
C LYS A 384 -7.42 15.88 -37.50
N LEU A 385 -6.45 16.72 -37.15
CA LEU A 385 -5.83 16.73 -35.82
C LEU A 385 -6.83 17.13 -34.73
N GLN A 386 -7.65 18.15 -35.01
CA GLN A 386 -8.72 18.59 -34.10
C GLN A 386 -9.78 17.50 -33.94
N GLU A 387 -10.18 16.84 -35.03
CA GLU A 387 -11.13 15.72 -34.99
C GLU A 387 -10.56 14.56 -34.17
N PHE A 388 -9.29 14.19 -34.37
CA PHE A 388 -8.58 13.20 -33.57
C PHE A 388 -8.59 13.56 -32.09
N SER A 389 -8.19 14.79 -31.73
CA SER A 389 -8.18 15.24 -30.34
C SER A 389 -9.56 15.18 -29.70
N GLN A 390 -10.61 15.62 -30.41
CA GLN A 390 -11.98 15.58 -29.91
C GLN A 390 -12.47 14.15 -29.69
N LYS A 391 -12.21 13.23 -30.62
CA LYS A 391 -12.60 11.83 -30.46
C LYS A 391 -11.81 11.14 -29.34
N LEU A 392 -10.52 11.45 -29.19
CA LEU A 392 -9.70 10.95 -28.10
C LEU A 392 -10.20 11.44 -26.74
N ASP A 393 -10.60 12.71 -26.64
CA ASP A 393 -11.25 13.26 -25.44
C ASP A 393 -12.58 12.55 -25.13
N GLN A 394 -13.37 12.18 -26.15
CA GLN A 394 -14.59 11.40 -25.95
C GLN A 394 -14.32 10.00 -25.40
N ILE A 395 -13.23 9.35 -25.83
CA ILE A 395 -12.80 8.05 -25.28
C ILE A 395 -12.37 8.22 -23.83
N LEU A 396 -11.55 9.23 -23.51
CA LEU A 396 -11.10 9.53 -22.14
C LEU A 396 -12.25 9.89 -21.19
N GLN A 397 -13.35 10.44 -21.71
CA GLN A 397 -14.57 10.72 -20.94
C GLN A 397 -15.54 9.54 -20.86
N GLY A 398 -15.25 8.41 -21.54
CA GLY A 398 -16.13 7.24 -21.61
C GLY A 398 -17.37 7.42 -22.50
N ASN A 399 -17.41 8.48 -23.32
CA ASN A 399 -18.53 8.80 -24.20
C ASN A 399 -18.44 8.09 -25.56
N MET A 400 -17.26 7.59 -25.92
CA MET A 400 -17.00 6.86 -27.16
C MET A 400 -16.29 5.55 -26.86
N LYS A 401 -16.80 4.46 -27.44
CA LYS A 401 -16.15 3.15 -27.41
C LYS A 401 -15.17 3.06 -28.57
N ALA A 402 -14.01 2.42 -28.32
CA ALA A 402 -12.97 2.26 -29.32
C ALA A 402 -12.16 0.99 -29.08
N HIS A 403 -11.55 0.46 -30.13
CA HIS A 403 -10.60 -0.63 -30.01
C HIS A 403 -9.19 -0.06 -29.78
N PHE A 404 -8.50 -0.61 -28.80
CA PHE A 404 -7.11 -0.33 -28.48
C PHE A 404 -6.31 -1.60 -28.75
N ILE A 405 -5.40 -1.52 -29.70
CA ILE A 405 -4.62 -2.67 -30.17
C ILE A 405 -3.15 -2.43 -29.85
N MET A 406 -2.54 -3.35 -29.12
CA MET A 406 -1.10 -3.41 -28.89
C MET A 406 -0.53 -4.56 -29.70
N ASN A 407 0.47 -4.29 -30.53
CA ASN A 407 1.14 -5.34 -31.31
C ASN A 407 2.64 -5.30 -31.03
N ASP A 408 3.14 -6.33 -30.35
CA ASP A 408 4.54 -6.43 -29.94
C ASP A 408 5.16 -7.72 -30.49
N PRO A 409 6.00 -7.62 -31.54
CA PRO A 409 6.74 -8.76 -32.09
C PRO A 409 7.66 -9.43 -31.07
N ALA A 410 8.13 -8.71 -30.05
CA ALA A 410 9.01 -9.26 -29.01
C ALA A 410 8.24 -9.91 -27.84
N GLY A 411 6.90 -9.78 -27.80
CA GLY A 411 6.07 -10.32 -26.71
C GLY A 411 6.40 -9.71 -25.35
N ASN A 412 6.84 -8.46 -25.32
CA ASN A 412 7.38 -7.76 -24.16
C ASN A 412 6.41 -6.73 -23.55
N SER A 413 5.18 -6.67 -24.08
CA SER A 413 4.15 -5.71 -23.67
C SER A 413 3.02 -6.38 -22.91
N TYR A 414 2.33 -5.59 -22.09
CA TYR A 414 1.28 -6.04 -21.19
C TYR A 414 0.11 -5.07 -21.18
N LEU A 415 -1.09 -5.62 -21.09
CA LEU A 415 -2.33 -4.92 -20.77
C LEU A 415 -3.06 -5.74 -19.71
N GLN A 416 -3.47 -5.08 -18.62
CA GLN A 416 -4.09 -5.74 -17.49
C GLN A 416 -5.45 -6.33 -17.85
N ASN A 417 -5.58 -7.64 -17.60
CA ASN A 417 -6.87 -8.31 -17.52
C ASN A 417 -7.42 -8.16 -16.09
N VAL A 418 -8.46 -7.33 -15.93
CA VAL A 418 -9.10 -7.08 -14.63
C VAL A 418 -9.92 -8.27 -14.11
N TYR A 419 -10.25 -9.24 -14.98
CA TYR A 419 -10.98 -10.46 -14.64
C TYR A 419 -10.06 -11.65 -14.37
N ALA A 420 -8.74 -11.48 -14.46
CA ALA A 420 -7.79 -12.56 -14.26
C ALA A 420 -8.04 -13.29 -12.92
N PRO A 421 -8.01 -14.64 -12.89
CA PRO A 421 -7.56 -15.55 -13.96
C PRO A 421 -8.62 -15.88 -15.02
N GLU A 422 -9.84 -15.36 -14.93
CA GLU A 422 -10.86 -15.54 -15.97
C GLU A 422 -10.57 -14.70 -17.21
N ASP A 423 -11.07 -15.15 -18.36
CA ASP A 423 -10.90 -14.44 -19.63
C ASP A 423 -11.72 -13.14 -19.64
N ASP A 424 -11.10 -12.05 -20.05
CA ASP A 424 -11.82 -10.79 -20.27
C ASP A 424 -12.64 -10.87 -21.56
N PRO A 425 -13.97 -10.69 -21.52
CA PRO A 425 -14.81 -10.78 -22.71
C PRO A 425 -14.53 -9.68 -23.74
N GLN A 426 -13.91 -8.56 -23.35
CA GLN A 426 -13.55 -7.42 -24.20
C GLN A 426 -12.07 -7.42 -24.61
N MET A 427 -11.26 -8.37 -24.12
CA MET A 427 -9.84 -8.49 -24.47
C MET A 427 -9.56 -9.79 -25.22
N LYS A 428 -8.84 -9.70 -26.34
CA LYS A 428 -8.36 -10.85 -27.08
C LYS A 428 -6.85 -10.78 -27.21
N VAL A 429 -6.16 -11.82 -26.73
CA VAL A 429 -4.71 -11.97 -26.87
C VAL A 429 -4.42 -13.03 -27.92
N GLU A 430 -3.69 -12.65 -28.96
CA GLU A 430 -3.27 -13.52 -30.05
C GLU A 430 -1.75 -13.64 -30.06
N HIS A 431 -1.25 -14.87 -30.00
CA HIS A 431 0.18 -15.15 -30.20
C HIS A 431 0.43 -15.57 -31.64
N TYR A 432 1.45 -14.97 -32.28
CA TYR A 432 1.77 -15.23 -33.68
C TYR A 432 3.26 -15.50 -33.87
N LYS A 433 3.57 -16.28 -34.92
CA LYS A 433 4.95 -16.49 -35.34
C LYS A 433 5.41 -15.26 -36.12
N ARG A 434 6.49 -14.64 -35.65
CA ARG A 434 7.11 -13.48 -36.30
C ARG A 434 7.44 -13.75 -37.76
N THR A 435 7.29 -12.73 -38.59
CA THR A 435 7.77 -12.74 -39.97
C THR A 435 9.30 -12.62 -40.04
N PHE A 436 9.87 -12.88 -41.21
CA PHE A 436 11.31 -12.71 -41.44
C PHE A 436 11.77 -11.28 -41.16
N ASP A 437 11.01 -10.28 -41.62
CA ASP A 437 11.32 -8.86 -41.44
C ASP A 437 11.27 -8.45 -39.96
N GLN A 438 10.28 -8.95 -39.21
CA GLN A 438 10.20 -8.72 -37.76
C GLN A 438 11.39 -9.35 -37.02
N ASN A 439 11.87 -10.52 -37.45
CA ASN A 439 13.08 -11.10 -36.88
C ASN A 439 14.33 -10.31 -37.25
N GLU A 440 14.37 -9.68 -38.43
CA GLU A 440 15.49 -8.82 -38.86
C GLU A 440 15.55 -7.55 -38.01
N GLU A 441 14.40 -6.89 -37.79
CA GLU A 441 14.28 -5.71 -36.94
C GLU A 441 14.68 -5.99 -35.48
N LEU A 442 14.41 -7.20 -34.99
CA LEU A 442 14.83 -7.66 -33.67
C LEU A 442 16.27 -8.21 -33.64
N GLY A 443 16.98 -8.26 -34.78
CA GLY A 443 18.34 -8.78 -34.89
C GLY A 443 18.45 -10.29 -34.64
N LEU A 444 17.37 -11.04 -34.80
CA LEU A 444 17.28 -12.47 -34.50
C LEU A 444 17.74 -13.37 -35.66
N ASN A 445 17.65 -12.92 -36.90
CA ASN A 445 17.99 -13.75 -38.06
C ASN A 445 19.49 -14.14 -38.09
N ASP A 446 20.36 -13.25 -37.62
CA ASP A 446 21.81 -13.46 -37.57
C ASP A 446 22.31 -13.96 -36.20
N MET A 447 21.40 -14.15 -35.24
CA MET A 447 21.73 -14.55 -33.88
C MET A 447 22.07 -16.05 -33.82
N LYS A 448 23.36 -16.38 -33.66
CA LYS A 448 23.81 -17.75 -33.44
C LYS A 448 23.57 -18.15 -32.00
N THR A 449 22.57 -18.99 -31.75
CA THR A 449 22.28 -19.55 -30.41
C THR A 449 22.96 -20.90 -30.14
N GLU A 450 23.67 -21.47 -31.13
CA GLU A 450 24.31 -22.79 -31.04
C GLU A 450 25.83 -22.68 -30.84
N GLY A 451 26.41 -23.54 -30.00
CA GLY A 451 27.88 -23.69 -29.84
C GLY A 451 28.52 -22.89 -28.69
N TYR A 452 27.73 -22.25 -27.83
CA TYR A 452 28.22 -21.48 -26.68
C TYR A 452 28.35 -22.29 -25.37
N ASP A 453 27.83 -23.52 -25.32
CA ASP A 453 27.88 -24.40 -24.12
C ASP A 453 29.25 -25.07 -23.87
N THR A 454 30.18 -24.99 -24.82
CA THR A 454 31.52 -25.56 -24.64
C THR A 454 32.49 -24.50 -24.12
N GLY A 455 32.50 -24.30 -22.80
CA GLY A 455 33.60 -23.63 -22.13
C GLY A 455 34.95 -24.30 -22.45
N PRO A 456 36.08 -23.59 -22.32
CA PRO A 456 37.39 -24.13 -22.64
C PRO A 456 37.65 -25.38 -21.79
N ALA A 457 37.91 -26.52 -22.45
CA ALA A 457 38.26 -27.77 -21.79
C ALA A 457 39.46 -27.54 -20.86
N PRO A 458 39.43 -28.07 -19.61
CA PRO A 458 40.56 -27.92 -18.70
C PRO A 458 41.80 -28.60 -19.32
N GLN A 459 42.81 -27.80 -19.62
CA GLN A 459 44.13 -28.31 -19.99
C GLN A 459 44.67 -29.12 -18.81
N ARG A 460 44.88 -30.41 -19.03
CA ARG A 460 45.54 -31.32 -18.08
C ARG A 460 47.03 -31.04 -17.97
#